data_AF-A0A381WRP1-F1
#
_entry.id   AF-A0A381WRP1-F1
#
_cell.length_a   1.000
_cell.length_b   1.000
_cell.length_c   1.000
_cell.angle_alpha   90.00
_cell.angle_beta   90.00
_cell.angle_gamma   90.00
#
_symmetry.space_group_name_H-M   'P 1'
#
loop_
_entity.id
_entity.type
_entity.pdbx_description
1 polymer ?
#
loop_
_entity_poly.entity_id
_entity_poly.type
_entity_poly.pdbx_seq_one_letter_code
_entity_poly.pdbx_strand_id
1 'polypeptide(L)'
;MYVLFFLLLAGLGYGALFYRYNPIFLLLGIAATILLMLVPMDSDIVWQTISSTDIDGTIGSDTTDLTEVQTDDHVLFSLSEGWEYTAWIWMHVFILMIHCVFFFKYMMSA
;
A
#
# COMPACT_ATOMS: atom_id res chain seq x y z
N MET A 1 2.52 2.38 -6.73
CA MET A 1 1.71 3.04 -5.67
C MET A 1 2.59 3.59 -4.53
N TYR A 2 2.29 4.75 -3.93
CA TYR A 2 3.10 5.32 -2.84
C TYR A 2 3.10 4.44 -1.58
N VAL A 3 4.28 4.01 -1.14
CA VAL A 3 4.51 3.15 0.05
C VAL A 3 3.89 3.73 1.33
N LEU A 4 3.98 5.05 1.52
CA LEU A 4 3.42 5.73 2.69
C LEU A 4 1.89 5.58 2.77
N PHE A 5 1.20 5.72 1.64
CA PHE A 5 -0.25 5.55 1.59
C PHE A 5 -0.65 4.11 1.92
N PHE A 6 0.08 3.14 1.38
CA PHE A 6 -0.13 1.73 1.69
C PHE A 6 0.09 1.42 3.18
N LEU A 7 1.17 1.92 3.78
CA LEU A 7 1.44 1.73 5.22
C LEU A 7 0.37 2.37 6.11
N LEU A 8 -0.16 3.54 5.72
CA LEU A 8 -1.24 4.18 6.44
C LEU A 8 -2.52 3.33 6.37
N LEU A 9 -2.88 2.84 5.18
CA LEU A 9 -4.03 1.95 5.00
C LEU A 9 -3.87 0.64 5.78
N ALA A 10 -2.69 0.02 5.72
CA ALA A 10 -2.36 -1.18 6.48
C ALA A 10 -2.47 -0.94 7.98
N GLY A 11 -1.88 0.16 8.47
CA GLY A 11 -1.98 0.58 9.86
C GLY A 11 -3.43 0.81 10.31
N LEU A 12 -4.27 1.37 9.44
CA LEU A 12 -5.67 1.64 9.75
C LEU A 12 -6.53 0.36 9.75
N GLY A 13 -6.41 -0.46 8.70
CA GLY A 13 -7.16 -1.71 8.56
C GLY A 13 -6.80 -2.73 9.63
N TYR A 14 -5.50 -2.95 9.87
CA TYR A 14 -5.02 -3.89 10.88
C TYR A 14 -5.08 -3.29 12.29
N GLY A 15 -4.76 -2.01 12.44
CA GLY A 15 -4.81 -1.30 13.72
C GLY A 15 -6.22 -1.21 14.30
N ALA A 16 -7.24 -1.11 13.45
CA ALA A 16 -8.64 -1.11 13.87
C ALA A 16 -9.03 -2.37 14.68
N LEU A 17 -8.35 -3.51 14.48
CA LEU A 17 -8.58 -4.72 15.28
C LEU A 17 -8.22 -4.54 16.76
N PHE A 18 -7.21 -3.73 17.07
CA PHE A 18 -6.78 -3.45 18.44
C PHE A 18 -7.69 -2.43 19.14
N TYR A 19 -8.32 -1.53 18.37
CA TYR A 19 -9.23 -0.49 18.88
C TYR A 19 -10.71 -0.80 18.63
N ARG A 20 -11.06 -2.09 18.54
CA ARG A 20 -12.40 -2.64 18.26
C ARG A 20 -13.54 -2.16 19.18
N TYR A 21 -13.23 -1.54 20.31
CA TYR A 21 -14.22 -1.03 21.26
C TYR A 21 -14.90 0.25 20.76
N ASN A 22 -14.33 0.93 19.77
CA ASN A 22 -14.90 2.12 19.16
C ASN A 22 -15.53 1.79 17.79
N PRO A 23 -16.83 2.07 17.56
CA PRO A 23 -17.51 1.74 16.32
C PRO A 23 -16.96 2.50 15.10
N ILE A 24 -16.47 3.72 15.32
CA ILE A 24 -15.87 4.56 14.28
C ILE A 24 -14.60 3.89 13.73
N PHE A 25 -13.74 3.37 14.60
CA PHE A 25 -12.52 2.67 14.19
C PHE A 25 -12.83 1.35 13.48
N LEU A 26 -13.90 0.65 13.87
CA LEU A 26 -14.40 -0.52 13.15
C LEU A 26 -14.82 -0.18 11.72
N LEU A 27 -15.64 0.86 11.53
CA LEU A 27 -16.06 1.30 10.20
C LEU A 27 -14.87 1.75 9.34
N LEU A 28 -13.94 2.48 9.93
CA LEU A 28 -12.72 2.93 9.26
C LEU A 28 -11.81 1.74 8.89
N GLY A 29 -11.74 0.73 9.76
CA GLY A 29 -11.05 -0.53 9.52
C GLY A 29 -11.64 -1.30 8.33
N ILE A 30 -12.96 -1.44 8.27
CA ILE A 30 -13.66 -2.09 7.14
C ILE A 30 -13.33 -1.36 5.84
N ALA A 31 -13.47 -0.04 5.81
CA ALA A 31 -13.16 0.76 4.62
C ALA A 31 -11.69 0.60 4.19
N ALA A 32 -10.76 0.64 5.14
CA ALA A 32 -9.34 0.47 4.88
C ALA A 32 -9.00 -0.94 4.34
N THR A 33 -9.60 -1.99 4.91
CA THR A 33 -9.40 -3.37 4.46
C THR A 33 -9.95 -3.59 3.05
N ILE A 34 -11.11 -3.00 2.70
CA ILE A 34 -11.64 -3.05 1.34
C ILE A 34 -10.70 -2.35 0.37
N LEU A 35 -10.21 -1.15 0.71
CA LEU A 35 -9.28 -0.43 -0.14
C LEU A 35 -7.96 -1.20 -0.31
N LEU A 36 -7.40 -1.80 0.74
CA LEU A 36 -6.21 -2.66 0.67
C LEU A 36 -6.40 -3.87 -0.26
N MET A 37 -7.62 -4.39 -0.36
CA MET A 37 -7.93 -5.50 -1.27
C MET A 37 -7.98 -5.05 -2.74
N LEU A 38 -8.31 -3.77 -2.99
CA LEU A 38 -8.32 -3.16 -4.33
C LEU A 38 -6.93 -2.67 -4.77
N VAL A 39 -6.06 -2.30 -3.83
CA VAL A 39 -4.69 -1.81 -4.08
C VAL A 39 -3.91 -2.62 -5.12
N PRO A 40 -3.84 -3.96 -5.04
CA PRO A 40 -3.02 -4.73 -5.96
C PRO A 40 -3.64 -5.01 -7.32
N MET A 41 -4.86 -4.55 -7.59
CA MET A 41 -5.56 -4.88 -8.84
C MET A 41 -5.07 -4.07 -10.05
N ASP A 42 -4.34 -2.97 -9.84
CA ASP A 42 -4.06 -1.99 -10.90
C ASP A 42 -2.56 -1.59 -11.01
N SER A 43 -1.75 -1.74 -9.95
CA SER A 43 -0.33 -1.36 -10.02
C SER A 43 0.55 -2.03 -8.97
N ASP A 44 1.82 -2.23 -9.32
CA ASP A 44 2.84 -2.66 -8.36
C ASP A 44 3.09 -1.57 -7.30
N ILE A 45 3.41 -2.01 -6.08
CA ILE A 45 3.88 -1.12 -5.02
C ILE A 45 5.39 -0.99 -5.19
N VAL A 46 5.81 0.16 -5.71
CA VAL A 46 7.19 0.51 -6.03
C VAL A 46 7.65 1.69 -5.18
N TRP A 47 8.91 1.66 -4.74
CA TRP A 47 9.64 2.84 -4.31
C TRP A 47 10.52 3.27 -5.48
N GLN A 48 10.32 4.49 -5.99
CA GLN A 48 11.17 5.08 -7.02
C GLN A 48 12.34 5.83 -6.40
N THR A 49 13.55 5.46 -6.74
CA THR A 49 14.74 6.25 -6.43
C THR A 49 15.06 7.09 -7.66
N ILE A 50 14.93 8.41 -7.53
CA ILE A 50 15.38 9.33 -8.58
C ILE A 50 16.85 9.59 -8.32
N SER A 51 17.72 9.05 -9.17
CA SER A 51 19.14 9.34 -9.15
C SER A 51 19.42 10.37 -10.24
N SER A 52 19.63 11.62 -9.85
CA SER A 52 20.19 12.63 -10.76
C SER A 52 21.71 12.59 -10.61
N THR A 53 22.39 11.92 -11.53
CA THR A 53 23.83 12.14 -11.69
C THR A 53 24.02 13.45 -12.44
N ASP A 54 24.30 14.55 -11.74
CA ASP A 54 24.99 15.69 -12.35
C ASP A 54 26.40 15.22 -12.69
N ILE A 55 26.59 14.75 -13.91
CA ILE A 55 27.92 14.54 -14.45
C ILE A 55 28.46 15.93 -14.80
N ASP A 56 29.11 16.57 -13.83
CA ASP A 56 29.88 17.80 -14.08
C ASP A 56 31.14 17.45 -14.89
N GLY A 57 30.94 17.25 -16.18
CA GLY A 57 31.93 16.81 -17.15
C GLY A 57 32.89 17.94 -17.52
N THR A 58 33.87 18.25 -16.66
CA THR A 58 35.00 19.10 -17.08
C THR A 58 36.12 18.24 -17.67
N ILE A 59 35.93 17.61 -18.84
CA ILE A 59 37.04 17.31 -19.76
C ILE A 59 36.54 17.30 -21.23
N GLY A 60 36.72 18.42 -21.93
CA GLY A 60 37.00 18.44 -23.37
C GLY A 60 35.81 18.53 -24.35
N SER A 61 35.49 19.78 -24.75
CA SER A 61 34.94 20.17 -26.05
C SER A 61 33.71 19.42 -26.57
N ASP A 62 32.54 19.76 -26.02
CA ASP A 62 31.24 19.97 -26.69
C ASP A 62 30.14 19.77 -25.65
N THR A 63 29.66 20.88 -25.06
CA THR A 63 28.67 20.87 -23.97
C THR A 63 27.31 20.44 -24.49
N THR A 64 27.05 19.14 -24.48
CA THR A 64 25.68 18.59 -24.54
C THR A 64 25.30 18.23 -23.12
N ASP A 65 24.52 19.10 -22.49
CA ASP A 65 24.02 18.93 -21.13
C ASP A 65 22.99 17.78 -21.13
N LEU A 66 23.46 16.54 -21.02
CA LEU A 66 22.61 15.36 -20.86
C LEU A 66 22.38 15.16 -19.36
N THR A 67 21.37 15.87 -18.83
CA THR A 67 20.76 15.51 -17.55
C THR A 67 19.96 14.22 -17.77
N GLU A 68 20.63 13.06 -17.67
CA GLU A 68 19.95 11.76 -17.69
C GLU A 68 19.38 11.51 -16.28
N VAL A 69 18.09 11.84 -16.10
CA VAL A 69 17.36 11.49 -14.88
C VAL A 69 17.00 10.01 -14.97
N GLN A 70 17.84 9.13 -14.39
CA GLN A 70 17.49 7.73 -14.22
C GLN A 70 16.54 7.59 -13.02
N THR A 71 15.35 7.05 -13.30
CA THR A 71 14.36 6.66 -12.29
C THR A 71 14.46 5.16 -12.13
N ASP A 72 15.03 4.71 -11.01
CA ASP A 72 15.10 3.30 -10.66
C ASP A 72 13.86 2.92 -9.83
N ASP A 73 13.04 2.02 -10.37
CA ASP A 73 11.86 1.50 -9.69
C ASP A 73 12.21 0.24 -8.87
N HIS A 74 12.18 0.35 -7.55
CA HIS A 74 12.31 -0.80 -6.65
C HIS A 74 10.93 -1.36 -6.31
N VAL A 75 10.60 -2.53 -6.87
CA VAL A 75 9.33 -3.23 -6.60
C VAL A 75 9.36 -3.84 -5.21
N LEU A 76 8.58 -3.28 -4.28
CA LEU A 76 8.40 -3.83 -2.93
C LEU A 76 7.37 -4.95 -2.91
N PHE A 77 6.33 -4.84 -3.73
CA PHE A 77 5.25 -5.81 -3.78
C PHE A 77 4.62 -5.81 -5.17
N SER A 78 4.76 -6.94 -5.86
CA SER A 78 4.04 -7.23 -7.10
C SER A 78 3.12 -8.41 -6.85
N LEU A 79 1.84 -8.25 -7.18
CA LEU A 79 0.81 -9.26 -7.05
C LEU A 79 0.25 -9.64 -8.43
N SER A 80 1.15 -9.77 -9.41
CA SER A 80 0.84 -9.94 -10.83
C SER A 80 0.34 -11.34 -11.23
N GLU A 81 -0.50 -11.96 -10.40
CA GLU A 81 -1.05 -13.33 -10.53
C GLU A 81 -0.17 -14.44 -9.90
N GLY A 82 -0.79 -15.25 -9.03
CA GLY A 82 -0.11 -16.31 -8.28
C GLY A 82 -0.84 -16.76 -7.01
N TRP A 83 -0.19 -17.64 -6.25
CA TRP A 83 -0.66 -18.06 -4.92
C TRP A 83 -0.64 -16.88 -3.93
N GLU A 84 0.27 -15.94 -4.12
CA GLU A 84 0.48 -14.73 -3.32
C GLU A 84 -0.74 -13.81 -3.38
N TYR A 85 -1.33 -13.61 -4.57
CA TYR A 85 -2.58 -12.85 -4.75
C TYR A 85 -3.76 -13.53 -4.07
N THR A 86 -3.85 -14.86 -4.20
CA THR A 86 -4.90 -15.63 -3.53
C THR A 86 -4.78 -15.51 -2.01
N ALA A 87 -3.57 -15.68 -1.46
CA ALA A 87 -3.30 -15.54 -0.04
C ALA A 87 -3.58 -14.11 0.45
N TRP A 88 -3.21 -13.10 -0.33
CA TRP A 88 -3.48 -11.69 -0.03
C TRP A 88 -4.98 -11.43 0.12
N ILE A 89 -5.78 -11.83 -0.88
CA ILE A 89 -7.24 -11.67 -0.84
C ILE A 89 -7.82 -12.38 0.37
N TRP A 90 -7.48 -13.66 0.58
CA TRP A 90 -8.09 -14.45 1.65
C TRP A 90 -7.73 -13.95 3.04
N MET A 91 -6.51 -13.43 3.23
CA MET A 91 -6.12 -12.78 4.48
C MET A 91 -6.99 -11.55 4.76
N HIS A 92 -7.21 -10.70 3.75
CA HIS A 92 -8.05 -9.50 3.90
C HIS A 92 -9.52 -9.84 4.09
N VAL A 93 -10.04 -10.85 3.40
CA VAL A 93 -11.41 -11.37 3.59
C VAL A 93 -11.61 -11.86 5.03
N PHE A 94 -10.63 -12.58 5.59
CA PHE A 94 -10.70 -13.05 6.97
C PHE A 94 -10.74 -11.89 7.98
N ILE A 95 -9.90 -10.87 7.77
CA ILE A 95 -9.88 -9.65 8.60
C ILE A 95 -11.20 -8.90 8.50
N LEU A 96 -11.78 -8.82 7.29
CA LEU A 96 -13.07 -8.18 7.06
C LEU A 96 -14.20 -8.92 7.78
N MET A 97 -14.21 -10.26 7.76
CA MET A 97 -15.16 -11.06 8.55
C MET A 97 -15.06 -10.74 10.05
N ILE A 98 -13.83 -10.61 10.58
CA ILE A 98 -13.63 -10.24 11.98
C ILE A 98 -14.23 -8.87 12.28
N HIS A 99 -13.92 -7.86 11.45
CA HIS A 99 -14.50 -6.52 11.60
C HIS A 99 -16.03 -6.54 11.56
N CYS A 100 -16.63 -7.27 10.63
CA CYS A 100 -18.08 -7.42 10.54
C CYS A 100 -18.67 -8.07 11.79
N VAL A 101 -18.09 -9.17 12.30
CA VAL A 101 -18.59 -9.85 13.51
C VAL A 101 -18.56 -8.90 14.71
N PHE A 102 -17.48 -8.14 14.91
CA PHE A 102 -17.40 -7.17 16.01
C PHE A 102 -18.35 -5.99 15.82
N PHE A 103 -18.52 -5.50 14.59
CA PHE A 103 -19.48 -4.45 14.27
C PHE A 103 -20.92 -4.89 14.56
N PHE A 104 -21.32 -6.09 14.13
CA PHE A 104 -22.64 -6.64 14.43
C PHE A 104 -22.84 -6.90 15.92
N LYS A 105 -21.80 -7.39 16.61
CA LYS A 105 -21.84 -7.51 18.08
C LYS A 105 -22.08 -6.15 18.75
N TYR A 106 -21.44 -5.08 18.27
CA TYR A 106 -21.67 -3.74 18.79
C TYR A 106 -23.12 -3.29 18.54
N MET A 107 -23.65 -3.49 17.33
CA MET A 107 -25.03 -3.11 17.01
C MET A 107 -26.08 -3.92 17.77
N MET A 108 -25.85 -5.21 18.03
CA MET A 108 -26.79 -6.08 18.76
C MET A 108 -26.69 -5.95 20.29
N SER A 109 -25.56 -5.42 20.79
CA SER A 109 -25.34 -5.19 22.23
C SER A 109 -25.70 -3.76 22.66
N ALA A 110 -25.98 -2.87 21.71
CA ALA A 110 -26.54 -1.53 21.93
C ALA A 110 -28.07 -1.61 22.02
#